data_AF-A0A958SCC2-F1
#
_entry.id   AF-A0A958SCC2-F1
#
_cell.length_a   1.000
_cell.length_b   1.000
_cell.length_c   1.000
_cell.angle_alpha   90.00
_cell.angle_beta   90.00
_cell.angle_gamma   90.00
#
_symmetry.space_group_name_H-M   'P 1'
#
loop_
_entity.id
_entity.type
_entity.pdbx_description
1 polymer ?
#
loop_
_entity_poly.entity_id
_entity_poly.type
_entity_poly.pdbx_seq_one_letter_code
_entity_poly.pdbx_strand_id
1 'polypeptide(L)'
;MRSLYSLAIGGFVLLSQAASASNVDYFGKRYQSQPDCIQKNPVTNQCETNVDEFYFAGQDKLPFTLGSINGKTYTISDENLFNLFHNHFLPDGTQPRVENFGQFEVLLGENKSFTVRENQYYVGQRSDGKPGLGVRFIPINDENPNDSLNKQLDEFLNQQAGVSQNNKYIFNPIAYFHPEYFVSPITELSDNHRFDDGFTHMGVYIGKRRTRNAPFGYHGRKWALQQSGSYPANIYQVSYDGATQLEFNKNAYITARLLNEAGDGVQFSRLPYEQDYFDGNNLKAIFDFYRGWLDHEWVREGDSKPFYYVILDDQRYDTYCAEHITMILNIALNLVQTQKGYIDVFGRDSQARDRKGGEHFWKKAQEAWANLKVSEEVETFPVVDAAKIQPLWKYQGLGAPQAESGSSHGDPIAKGESLSYKNVTRITYPGFSLAWAPQTLPDMISDFMAYYARWDKVGPEGSKKLLMAFKEEVQRRVPQITDEQFMSSVSGIFALIDKFAPTGDYDAYRIKASEKLEELRVDKNIHVNGNGDSQFFYYSPPPVLNRIVNGLHRKNKFFHVSVLGTAVDHWEVKEVRASAQAQPVNTPASNERSSASGESQEGNGENGGRKSRNNDNN
;
A
#
# COMPACT_ATOMS: atom_id res chain seq x y z
N MET A 1 11.10 -72.45 -22.39
CA MET A 1 11.30 -71.06 -22.86
C MET A 1 11.73 -70.23 -21.67
N ARG A 2 13.03 -69.99 -21.55
CA ARG A 2 13.66 -69.10 -20.57
C ARG A 2 13.93 -67.78 -21.27
N SER A 3 13.41 -66.66 -20.79
CA SER A 3 14.07 -65.35 -20.90
C SER A 3 13.22 -64.26 -20.23
N LEU A 4 13.91 -63.33 -19.57
CA LEU A 4 13.51 -61.95 -19.28
C LEU A 4 12.38 -61.72 -18.26
N TYR A 5 12.75 -61.67 -16.98
CA TYR A 5 12.20 -60.68 -16.01
C TYR A 5 13.15 -60.62 -14.80
N SER A 6 14.18 -59.77 -14.87
CA SER A 6 14.96 -59.28 -13.71
C SER A 6 15.98 -58.25 -14.19
N LEU A 7 15.58 -56.97 -14.26
CA LEU A 7 16.46 -55.79 -14.22
C LEU A 7 15.62 -54.52 -14.45
N ALA A 8 15.25 -53.81 -13.37
CA ALA A 8 15.09 -52.34 -13.29
C ALA A 8 14.26 -51.92 -12.06
N ILE A 9 14.80 -52.06 -10.84
CA ILE A 9 14.28 -51.34 -9.64
C ILE A 9 15.43 -50.56 -8.94
N GLY A 10 16.54 -50.30 -9.63
CA GLY A 10 17.74 -49.69 -9.02
C GLY A 10 18.14 -48.29 -9.51
N GLY A 11 17.40 -47.67 -10.43
CA GLY A 11 17.92 -46.53 -11.22
C GLY A 11 17.17 -45.20 -11.14
N PHE A 12 16.09 -45.08 -10.36
CA PHE A 12 15.20 -43.91 -10.44
C PHE A 12 15.26 -42.92 -9.26
N VAL A 13 16.07 -43.17 -8.23
CA VAL A 13 16.09 -42.33 -7.01
C VAL A 13 17.26 -41.33 -6.96
N LEU A 14 18.22 -41.39 -7.88
CA LEU A 14 19.42 -40.53 -7.83
C LEU A 14 19.48 -39.42 -8.89
N LEU A 15 18.46 -39.26 -9.74
CA LEU A 15 18.41 -38.19 -10.76
C LEU A 15 17.43 -37.04 -10.44
N SER A 16 16.65 -37.12 -9.35
CA SER A 16 15.73 -36.05 -8.94
C SER A 16 16.33 -35.03 -7.95
N GLN A 17 17.53 -35.28 -7.41
CA GLN A 17 18.18 -34.36 -6.44
C GLN A 17 19.18 -33.39 -7.07
N ALA A 18 19.56 -33.55 -8.35
CA ALA A 18 20.53 -32.67 -9.00
C ALA A 18 19.90 -31.46 -9.74
N ALA A 19 18.57 -31.43 -9.89
CA ALA A 19 17.84 -30.34 -10.56
C ALA A 19 17.13 -29.36 -9.60
N SER A 20 17.19 -29.60 -8.28
CA SER A 20 16.47 -28.78 -7.29
C SER A 20 17.30 -27.63 -6.69
N ALA A 21 18.61 -27.58 -6.90
CA ALA A 21 19.48 -26.60 -6.26
C ALA A 21 19.62 -25.25 -7.00
N SER A 22 19.25 -25.15 -8.29
CA SER A 22 19.43 -23.92 -9.08
C SER A 22 18.17 -23.04 -9.20
N ASN A 23 17.03 -23.48 -8.66
CA ASN A 23 15.75 -22.76 -8.76
C ASN A 23 15.22 -22.19 -7.42
N VAL A 24 15.89 -22.49 -6.30
CA VAL A 24 15.58 -21.93 -4.96
C VAL A 24 15.78 -20.40 -4.92
N ASP A 25 16.47 -19.85 -5.91
CA ASP A 25 16.82 -18.43 -6.01
C ASP A 25 15.75 -17.58 -6.75
N TYR A 26 14.66 -18.18 -7.26
CA TYR A 26 13.66 -17.47 -8.06
C TYR A 26 12.81 -16.48 -7.25
N PHE A 27 12.52 -16.74 -5.96
CA PHE A 27 11.73 -15.84 -5.10
C PHE A 27 12.48 -15.20 -3.93
N GLY A 28 13.59 -15.79 -3.47
CA GLY A 28 14.56 -15.08 -2.62
C GLY A 28 15.11 -13.80 -3.29
N LYS A 29 14.90 -13.67 -4.61
CA LYS A 29 15.16 -12.49 -5.42
C LYS A 29 13.93 -11.66 -5.80
N ARG A 30 12.70 -12.20 -5.67
CA ARG A 30 11.45 -11.43 -5.85
C ARG A 30 11.29 -10.40 -4.72
N TYR A 31 11.78 -10.75 -3.53
CA TYR A 31 11.81 -9.92 -2.34
C TYR A 31 13.04 -10.27 -1.49
N GLN A 32 13.66 -9.27 -0.85
CA GLN A 32 14.73 -9.55 0.12
C GLN A 32 14.18 -10.41 1.26
N SER A 33 15.02 -11.28 1.83
CA SER A 33 14.67 -12.29 2.85
C SER A 33 14.17 -11.71 4.18
N GLN A 34 14.10 -10.39 4.33
CA GLN A 34 13.48 -9.73 5.46
C GLN A 34 12.60 -8.58 4.98
N PRO A 35 11.42 -8.36 5.58
CA PRO A 35 10.67 -7.13 5.38
C PRO A 35 11.58 -5.94 5.74
N ASP A 36 12.09 -5.25 4.72
CA ASP A 36 12.85 -4.03 4.89
C ASP A 36 11.97 -3.01 5.61
N CYS A 37 12.52 -2.46 6.69
CA CYS A 37 11.94 -1.51 7.63
C CYS A 37 10.91 -0.55 6.99
N ILE A 38 9.66 -0.57 7.49
CA ILE A 38 8.57 0.28 6.99
C ILE A 38 8.82 1.75 7.35
N GLN A 39 9.41 2.00 8.52
CA GLN A 39 10.00 3.25 8.95
C GLN A 39 10.95 2.94 10.12
N LYS A 40 12.16 3.50 10.11
CA LYS A 40 12.92 3.60 11.36
C LYS A 40 12.24 4.67 12.19
N ASN A 41 11.61 4.27 13.28
CA ASN A 41 11.18 5.23 14.29
C ASN A 41 12.39 6.12 14.66
N PRO A 42 12.32 7.45 14.46
CA PRO A 42 13.47 8.34 14.65
C PRO A 42 13.94 8.43 16.11
N VAL A 43 13.15 7.91 17.05
CA VAL A 43 13.45 7.88 18.49
C VAL A 43 13.90 6.50 18.96
N THR A 44 13.35 5.41 18.44
CA THR A 44 13.65 4.05 18.94
C THR A 44 14.58 3.23 18.03
N ASN A 45 14.78 3.63 16.76
CA ASN A 45 15.63 2.92 15.79
C ASN A 45 15.22 1.44 15.58
N GLN A 46 14.00 1.05 15.98
CA GLN A 46 13.44 -0.29 15.83
C GLN A 46 12.52 -0.40 14.60
N CYS A 47 12.50 -1.58 13.97
CA CYS A 47 11.71 -1.88 12.79
C CYS A 47 10.24 -2.13 13.16
N GLU A 48 9.32 -1.29 12.67
CA GLU A 48 7.88 -1.54 12.79
C GLU A 48 7.45 -2.67 11.84
N THR A 49 7.62 -3.91 12.25
CA THR A 49 6.92 -5.10 11.71
C THR A 49 6.13 -5.83 12.80
N ASN A 50 5.96 -5.16 13.95
CA ASN A 50 5.24 -5.73 15.08
C ASN A 50 3.74 -5.50 14.90
N VAL A 51 3.18 -6.23 13.93
CA VAL A 51 1.74 -6.32 13.69
C VAL A 51 0.99 -6.56 15.02
N ASP A 52 1.63 -7.27 15.94
CA ASP A 52 1.10 -7.66 17.25
C ASP A 52 1.05 -6.50 18.24
N GLU A 53 2.11 -5.69 18.32
CA GLU A 53 2.17 -4.56 19.25
C GLU A 53 1.27 -3.41 18.82
N PHE A 54 0.97 -3.26 17.52
CA PHE A 54 0.13 -2.18 17.03
C PHE A 54 -1.31 -2.59 16.76
N TYR A 55 -1.57 -3.64 15.97
CA TYR A 55 -2.92 -3.93 15.46
C TYR A 55 -3.78 -4.79 16.39
N PHE A 56 -3.14 -5.59 17.24
CA PHE A 56 -3.82 -6.47 18.21
C PHE A 56 -3.62 -6.02 19.66
N ALA A 57 -2.88 -4.93 19.88
CA ALA A 57 -2.75 -4.38 21.22
C ALA A 57 -4.09 -3.82 21.70
N GLY A 58 -4.49 -4.30 22.88
CA GLY A 58 -5.63 -3.75 23.59
C GLY A 58 -5.46 -2.25 23.83
N GLN A 59 -6.59 -1.56 24.00
CA GLN A 59 -6.59 -0.12 24.25
C GLN A 59 -5.86 0.28 25.55
N ASP A 60 -5.70 -0.66 26.48
CA ASP A 60 -4.89 -0.52 27.69
C ASP A 60 -3.39 -0.34 27.38
N LYS A 61 -2.89 -1.01 26.34
CA LYS A 61 -1.48 -0.94 25.92
C LYS A 61 -1.24 0.21 24.95
N LEU A 62 -2.13 0.37 23.97
CA LEU A 62 -2.08 1.44 22.97
C LEU A 62 -3.42 2.19 22.95
N PRO A 63 -3.61 3.19 23.82
CA PRO A 63 -4.84 3.96 23.84
C PRO A 63 -5.03 4.72 22.52
N PHE A 64 -6.28 4.81 22.10
CA PHE A 64 -6.68 5.57 20.93
C PHE A 64 -6.22 7.04 21.04
N THR A 65 -5.64 7.58 19.97
CA THR A 65 -5.14 8.95 19.91
C THR A 65 -5.71 9.65 18.68
N LEU A 66 -6.21 10.88 18.85
CA LEU A 66 -6.59 11.74 17.73
C LEU A 66 -5.37 12.50 17.20
N GLY A 67 -5.13 12.40 15.90
CA GLY A 67 -4.13 13.19 15.21
C GLY A 67 -4.57 14.62 14.97
N SER A 68 -3.60 15.52 14.80
CA SER A 68 -3.86 16.93 14.46
C SER A 68 -3.40 17.28 13.04
N ILE A 69 -4.10 18.23 12.43
CA ILE A 69 -3.76 18.87 11.16
C ILE A 69 -3.66 20.37 11.42
N ASN A 70 -2.53 20.99 11.05
CA ASN A 70 -2.28 22.43 11.22
C ASN A 70 -2.57 22.93 12.66
N GLY A 71 -2.22 22.12 13.67
CA GLY A 71 -2.44 22.43 15.09
C GLY A 71 -3.88 22.24 15.59
N LYS A 72 -4.79 21.75 14.75
CA LYS A 72 -6.18 21.47 15.09
C LYS A 72 -6.45 19.98 15.16
N THR A 73 -7.17 19.55 16.18
CA THR A 73 -7.63 18.18 16.35
C THR A 73 -9.11 18.10 16.00
N TYR A 74 -9.50 17.13 15.19
CA TYR A 74 -10.90 16.89 14.84
C TYR A 74 -11.35 15.54 15.41
N THR A 75 -12.63 15.45 15.74
CA THR A 75 -13.32 14.20 16.11
C THR A 75 -14.63 14.14 15.34
N ILE A 76 -15.25 12.97 15.26
CA ILE A 76 -16.57 12.81 14.62
C ILE A 76 -17.60 13.69 15.37
N SER A 77 -18.37 14.48 14.61
CA SER A 77 -19.32 15.47 15.14
C SER A 77 -20.56 14.83 15.72
N ASP A 78 -21.02 13.76 15.08
CA ASP A 78 -22.36 13.19 15.21
C ASP A 78 -22.32 11.68 15.48
N GLU A 79 -23.22 11.20 16.34
CA GLU A 79 -23.54 9.76 16.45
C GLU A 79 -24.06 9.23 15.11
N ASN A 80 -24.61 10.11 14.24
CA ASN A 80 -25.08 9.72 12.92
C ASN A 80 -24.00 9.29 11.94
N LEU A 81 -22.70 9.54 12.15
CA LEU A 81 -21.71 8.89 11.28
C LEU A 81 -21.72 7.37 11.49
N PHE A 82 -21.88 6.93 12.75
CA PHE A 82 -22.08 5.52 13.05
C PHE A 82 -23.47 5.04 12.60
N ASN A 83 -24.52 5.88 12.69
CA ASN A 83 -25.88 5.50 12.28
C ASN A 83 -26.11 5.51 10.75
N LEU A 84 -25.42 6.39 9.98
CA LEU A 84 -25.49 6.43 8.51
C LEU A 84 -24.99 5.13 7.91
N PHE A 85 -24.07 4.49 8.64
CA PHE A 85 -23.44 3.30 8.17
C PHE A 85 -23.91 2.02 8.89
N HIS A 86 -24.53 2.04 10.08
CA HIS A 86 -25.03 0.81 10.75
C HIS A 86 -26.30 0.94 11.62
N ASN A 87 -27.14 -0.13 11.55
CA ASN A 87 -28.16 -0.56 12.52
C ASN A 87 -27.59 -1.54 13.58
N HIS A 88 -26.27 -1.67 13.70
CA HIS A 88 -25.60 -2.66 14.52
C HIS A 88 -25.01 -2.03 15.79
N PHE A 89 -25.59 -2.37 16.95
CA PHE A 89 -25.01 -2.09 18.25
C PHE A 89 -23.76 -2.96 18.47
N LEU A 90 -22.86 -2.52 19.36
CA LEU A 90 -21.78 -3.37 19.88
C LEU A 90 -22.37 -4.66 20.50
N PRO A 91 -21.58 -5.75 20.69
CA PRO A 91 -22.10 -7.01 21.20
C PRO A 91 -22.76 -6.88 22.59
N ASP A 92 -22.36 -5.85 23.34
CA ASP A 92 -22.89 -5.49 24.66
C ASP A 92 -24.08 -4.50 24.61
N GLY A 93 -24.57 -4.16 23.41
CA GLY A 93 -25.66 -3.21 23.21
C GLY A 93 -25.25 -1.73 23.30
N THR A 94 -23.97 -1.43 23.46
CA THR A 94 -23.49 -0.03 23.53
C THR A 94 -23.28 0.59 22.15
N GLN A 95 -23.30 1.91 22.11
CA GLN A 95 -23.04 2.67 20.88
C GLN A 95 -21.52 2.68 20.59
N PRO A 96 -21.11 2.48 19.33
CA PRO A 96 -19.72 2.66 18.93
C PRO A 96 -19.19 4.04 19.30
N ARG A 97 -17.92 4.10 19.70
CA ARG A 97 -17.21 5.35 20.04
C ARG A 97 -16.16 5.66 18.99
N VAL A 98 -15.63 6.89 19.01
CA VAL A 98 -14.54 7.28 18.10
C VAL A 98 -13.32 6.36 18.19
N GLU A 99 -13.04 5.79 19.38
CA GLU A 99 -11.97 4.81 19.56
C GLU A 99 -12.17 3.52 18.76
N ASN A 100 -13.43 3.19 18.39
CA ASN A 100 -13.79 2.04 17.57
C ASN A 100 -13.68 2.32 16.06
N PHE A 101 -13.44 3.56 15.64
CA PHE A 101 -13.37 3.91 14.22
C PHE A 101 -12.26 3.11 13.53
N GLY A 102 -12.61 2.44 12.42
CA GLY A 102 -11.66 1.63 11.68
C GLY A 102 -11.15 0.39 12.43
N GLN A 103 -11.90 -0.07 13.44
CA GLN A 103 -11.66 -1.34 14.12
C GLN A 103 -12.68 -2.40 13.68
N PHE A 104 -12.26 -3.64 13.77
CA PHE A 104 -13.06 -4.81 13.47
C PHE A 104 -12.98 -5.80 14.63
N GLU A 105 -14.10 -6.37 15.04
CA GLU A 105 -14.14 -7.39 16.08
C GLU A 105 -14.60 -8.73 15.54
N VAL A 106 -13.78 -9.75 15.76
CA VAL A 106 -14.07 -11.13 15.39
C VAL A 106 -14.61 -11.86 16.60
N LEU A 107 -15.85 -12.36 16.52
CA LEU A 107 -16.44 -13.19 17.57
C LEU A 107 -16.05 -14.66 17.38
N LEU A 108 -15.44 -15.25 18.40
CA LEU A 108 -14.96 -16.64 18.43
C LEU A 108 -15.95 -17.61 19.09
N GLY A 109 -17.08 -17.11 19.59
CA GLY A 109 -18.09 -17.85 20.35
C GLY A 109 -18.56 -17.06 21.57
N GLU A 110 -19.32 -17.71 22.46
CA GLU A 110 -19.87 -17.06 23.66
C GLU A 110 -18.75 -16.46 24.53
N ASN A 111 -18.72 -15.12 24.59
CA ASN A 111 -17.80 -14.31 25.38
C ASN A 111 -16.31 -14.36 24.98
N LYS A 112 -16.00 -14.73 23.73
CA LYS A 112 -14.63 -14.65 23.20
C LYS A 112 -14.60 -13.85 21.92
N SER A 113 -13.73 -12.85 21.87
CA SER A 113 -13.47 -12.06 20.68
C SER A 113 -12.05 -11.53 20.66
N PHE A 114 -11.64 -11.01 19.51
CA PHE A 114 -10.45 -10.17 19.41
C PHE A 114 -10.71 -9.02 18.43
N THR A 115 -10.05 -7.89 18.69
CA THR A 115 -10.15 -6.69 17.86
C THR A 115 -8.94 -6.60 16.93
N VAL A 116 -9.20 -6.23 15.68
CA VAL A 116 -8.22 -5.86 14.66
C VAL A 116 -8.35 -4.36 14.42
N ARG A 117 -7.25 -3.61 14.55
CA ARG A 117 -7.23 -2.15 14.37
C ARG A 117 -6.77 -1.76 12.96
N GLU A 118 -7.38 -2.35 11.94
CA GLU A 118 -6.90 -2.34 10.53
C GLU A 118 -6.80 -0.95 9.87
N ASN A 119 -7.62 0.00 10.32
CA ASN A 119 -7.68 1.37 9.78
C ASN A 119 -7.23 2.44 10.79
N GLN A 120 -6.53 2.04 11.85
CA GLN A 120 -5.85 2.95 12.77
C GLN A 120 -4.36 2.95 12.49
N TYR A 121 -3.76 4.14 12.50
CA TYR A 121 -2.38 4.36 12.09
C TYR A 121 -1.66 5.30 13.06
N TYR A 122 -0.34 5.40 12.91
CA TYR A 122 0.48 6.28 13.72
C TYR A 122 0.09 7.75 13.49
N VAL A 123 -0.34 8.43 14.56
CA VAL A 123 -0.79 9.83 14.51
C VAL A 123 0.19 10.82 15.15
N GLY A 124 1.34 10.33 15.63
CA GLY A 124 2.36 11.11 16.32
C GLY A 124 2.71 10.50 17.68
N GLN A 125 3.47 11.24 18.49
CA GLN A 125 3.76 10.84 19.86
C GLN A 125 2.68 11.33 20.82
N ARG A 126 2.35 10.50 21.79
CA ARG A 126 1.52 10.84 22.95
C ARG A 126 2.30 11.72 23.93
N SER A 127 1.59 12.27 24.91
CA SER A 127 2.18 13.10 25.98
C SER A 127 3.22 12.35 26.84
N ASP A 128 3.16 11.02 26.89
CA ASP A 128 4.13 10.16 27.57
C ASP A 128 5.33 9.76 26.68
N GLY A 129 5.45 10.37 25.48
CA GLY A 129 6.51 10.10 24.51
C GLY A 129 6.35 8.79 23.74
N LYS A 130 5.32 7.98 24.03
CA LYS A 130 5.04 6.74 23.31
C LYS A 130 4.33 7.01 21.98
N PRO A 131 4.41 6.09 21.01
CA PRO A 131 3.60 6.19 19.80
C PRO A 131 2.10 6.27 20.10
N GLY A 132 1.43 7.21 19.44
CA GLY A 132 -0.03 7.34 19.43
C GLY A 132 -0.61 6.61 18.23
N LEU A 133 -1.51 5.66 18.48
CA LEU A 133 -2.23 4.92 17.47
C LEU A 133 -3.69 5.39 17.45
N GLY A 134 -4.20 5.73 16.28
CA GLY A 134 -5.59 6.16 16.12
C GLY A 134 -5.82 6.74 14.74
N VAL A 135 -6.51 7.89 14.67
CA VAL A 135 -6.95 8.47 13.39
C VAL A 135 -6.70 9.97 13.39
N ARG A 136 -6.26 10.50 12.24
CA ARG A 136 -6.18 11.94 11.97
C ARG A 136 -7.29 12.31 11.01
N PHE A 137 -8.42 12.77 11.53
CA PHE A 137 -9.52 13.25 10.69
C PHE A 137 -9.14 14.56 10.00
N ILE A 138 -9.35 14.62 8.69
CA ILE A 138 -9.10 15.80 7.86
C ILE A 138 -10.42 16.24 7.24
N PRO A 139 -11.03 17.35 7.71
CA PRO A 139 -12.27 17.86 7.13
C PRO A 139 -12.06 18.29 5.68
N ILE A 140 -12.96 17.86 4.81
CA ILE A 140 -13.02 18.25 3.39
C ILE A 140 -14.38 18.87 3.04
N ASN A 141 -14.42 19.68 1.98
CA ASN A 141 -15.69 20.26 1.50
C ASN A 141 -15.86 20.02 0.00
N ASP A 142 -16.68 19.03 -0.34
CA ASP A 142 -17.03 18.67 -1.72
C ASP A 142 -18.06 19.60 -2.39
N GLU A 143 -18.68 20.49 -1.63
CA GLU A 143 -19.67 21.45 -2.12
C GLU A 143 -18.99 22.72 -2.61
N ASN A 144 -18.02 23.24 -1.85
CA ASN A 144 -17.34 24.50 -2.17
C ASN A 144 -15.85 24.29 -2.51
N PRO A 145 -15.45 24.39 -3.80
CA PRO A 145 -14.04 24.21 -4.20
C PRO A 145 -13.11 25.29 -3.64
N ASN A 146 -13.64 26.48 -3.35
CA ASN A 146 -12.89 27.61 -2.79
C ASN A 146 -12.90 27.61 -1.25
N ASP A 147 -13.41 26.54 -0.63
CA ASP A 147 -13.40 26.43 0.82
C ASP A 147 -11.97 26.39 1.36
N SER A 148 -11.75 27.15 2.44
CA SER A 148 -10.50 27.18 3.18
C SER A 148 -10.04 25.79 3.66
N LEU A 149 -10.94 24.83 3.86
CA LEU A 149 -10.63 23.47 4.28
C LEU A 149 -9.86 22.70 3.20
N ASN A 150 -10.26 22.85 1.94
CA ASN A 150 -9.54 22.23 0.81
C ASN A 150 -8.13 22.81 0.66
N LYS A 151 -7.98 24.12 0.89
CA LYS A 151 -6.66 24.77 0.93
C LYS A 151 -5.81 24.27 2.11
N GLN A 152 -6.40 24.12 3.29
CA GLN A 152 -5.73 23.58 4.47
C GLN A 152 -5.25 22.14 4.26
N LEU A 153 -6.01 21.32 3.53
CA LEU A 153 -5.57 20.00 3.10
C LEU A 153 -4.34 20.10 2.19
N ASP A 154 -4.37 20.92 1.14
CA ASP A 154 -3.22 21.10 0.23
C ASP A 154 -1.96 21.57 0.98
N GLU A 155 -2.10 22.54 1.88
CA GLU A 155 -1.02 23.06 2.73
C GLU A 155 -0.46 21.96 3.65
N PHE A 156 -1.34 21.16 4.26
CA PHE A 156 -0.95 20.04 5.12
C PHE A 156 -0.19 18.97 4.32
N LEU A 157 -0.71 18.53 3.17
CA LEU A 157 -0.08 17.50 2.34
C LEU A 157 1.30 17.96 1.85
N ASN A 158 1.42 19.21 1.39
CA ASN A 158 2.71 19.79 1.00
C ASN A 158 3.69 19.86 2.19
N GLN A 159 3.20 20.22 3.38
CA GLN A 159 4.03 20.22 4.59
C GLN A 159 4.52 18.80 4.94
N GLN A 160 3.65 17.78 4.89
CA GLN A 160 4.03 16.38 5.15
C GLN A 160 5.02 15.87 4.10
N ALA A 161 4.88 16.31 2.85
CA ALA A 161 5.81 16.02 1.75
C ALA A 161 7.16 16.77 1.86
N GLY A 162 7.33 17.68 2.83
CA GLY A 162 8.55 18.47 2.97
C GLY A 162 8.80 19.42 1.80
N VAL A 163 7.74 19.85 1.11
CA VAL A 163 7.80 20.79 -0.02
C VAL A 163 7.12 22.11 0.35
N SER A 164 7.27 23.13 -0.50
CA SER A 164 6.61 24.42 -0.29
C SER A 164 5.09 24.24 -0.16
N GLN A 165 4.46 24.87 0.83
CA GLN A 165 3.01 24.82 1.04
C GLN A 165 2.21 25.34 -0.16
N ASN A 166 2.81 26.21 -0.99
CA ASN A 166 2.22 26.75 -2.21
C ASN A 166 2.51 25.88 -3.45
N ASN A 167 3.10 24.70 -3.29
CA ASN A 167 3.34 23.78 -4.39
C ASN A 167 2.00 23.29 -4.96
N LYS A 168 1.79 23.51 -6.26
CA LYS A 168 0.56 23.09 -6.95
C LYS A 168 0.52 21.61 -7.34
N TYR A 169 1.66 20.91 -7.29
CA TYR A 169 1.77 19.53 -7.72
C TYR A 169 1.68 18.60 -6.52
N ILE A 170 0.46 18.16 -6.24
CA ILE A 170 0.15 17.18 -5.21
C ILE A 170 -0.14 15.85 -5.88
N PHE A 171 0.33 14.77 -5.28
CA PHE A 171 0.00 13.42 -5.68
C PHE A 171 -0.02 12.53 -4.43
N ASN A 172 -1.22 12.15 -4.01
CA ASN A 172 -1.43 11.29 -2.85
C ASN A 172 -2.45 10.23 -3.24
N PRO A 173 -2.09 8.93 -3.27
CA PRO A 173 -3.09 7.88 -3.36
C PRO A 173 -4.11 8.01 -2.23
N ILE A 174 -5.36 7.68 -2.53
CA ILE A 174 -6.45 7.66 -1.57
C ILE A 174 -7.15 6.31 -1.66
N ALA A 175 -7.60 5.78 -0.54
CA ALA A 175 -8.40 4.56 -0.53
C ALA A 175 -9.62 4.74 0.36
N TYR A 176 -10.79 4.52 -0.22
CA TYR A 176 -12.10 4.66 0.41
C TYR A 176 -12.43 3.37 1.13
N PHE A 177 -12.93 3.50 2.35
CA PHE A 177 -13.24 2.36 3.18
C PHE A 177 -14.52 2.56 3.97
N HIS A 178 -15.10 1.44 4.32
CA HIS A 178 -16.17 1.26 5.28
C HIS A 178 -15.60 1.43 6.71
N PRO A 179 -15.84 2.58 7.37
CA PRO A 179 -15.25 2.88 8.67
C PRO A 179 -15.99 2.23 9.85
N GLU A 180 -17.11 1.57 9.57
CA GLU A 180 -18.03 1.06 10.58
C GLU A 180 -17.30 0.09 11.49
N TYR A 181 -17.67 0.11 12.77
CA TYR A 181 -17.26 -0.96 13.66
C TYR A 181 -18.06 -2.20 13.29
N PHE A 182 -17.40 -3.13 12.59
CA PHE A 182 -18.02 -4.38 12.25
C PHE A 182 -17.71 -5.40 13.34
N VAL A 183 -18.77 -6.03 13.81
CA VAL A 183 -18.69 -7.25 14.59
C VAL A 183 -19.17 -8.36 13.69
N SER A 184 -18.33 -9.36 13.48
CA SER A 184 -18.71 -10.53 12.69
C SER A 184 -18.36 -11.80 13.45
N PRO A 185 -19.28 -12.78 13.51
CA PRO A 185 -18.91 -14.14 13.82
C PRO A 185 -17.78 -14.59 12.91
N ILE A 186 -16.83 -15.33 13.48
CA ILE A 186 -15.72 -15.93 12.74
C ILE A 186 -16.19 -16.72 11.50
N THR A 187 -17.40 -17.28 11.55
CA THR A 187 -18.02 -18.05 10.46
C THR A 187 -18.56 -17.20 9.31
N GLU A 188 -18.67 -15.89 9.48
CA GLU A 188 -19.25 -14.95 8.50
C GLU A 188 -18.19 -14.00 7.91
N LEU A 189 -16.90 -14.23 8.18
CA LEU A 189 -15.83 -13.37 7.69
C LEU A 189 -15.71 -13.37 6.16
N SER A 190 -16.05 -14.48 5.50
CA SER A 190 -16.05 -14.60 4.04
C SER A 190 -17.08 -13.69 3.37
N ASP A 191 -18.23 -13.50 4.01
CA ASP A 191 -19.42 -12.93 3.36
C ASP A 191 -19.48 -11.40 3.51
N ASN A 192 -18.67 -10.82 4.40
CA ASN A 192 -18.75 -9.43 4.83
C ASN A 192 -17.72 -8.48 4.17
N HIS A 193 -17.17 -8.83 3.00
CA HIS A 193 -16.12 -8.07 2.31
C HIS A 193 -14.88 -7.75 3.18
N ARG A 194 -14.69 -8.48 4.29
CA ARG A 194 -13.56 -8.30 5.21
C ARG A 194 -12.24 -8.69 4.58
N PHE A 195 -12.29 -9.52 3.55
CA PHE A 195 -11.10 -9.81 2.77
C PHE A 195 -10.47 -8.55 2.17
N ASP A 196 -11.19 -7.44 1.97
CA ASP A 196 -10.59 -6.21 1.43
C ASP A 196 -10.34 -5.15 2.51
N ASP A 197 -10.25 -5.56 3.79
CA ASP A 197 -9.99 -4.70 4.96
C ASP A 197 -10.99 -3.53 5.07
N GLY A 198 -12.21 -3.73 4.54
CA GLY A 198 -13.26 -2.70 4.43
C GLY A 198 -13.06 -1.69 3.28
N PHE A 199 -11.98 -1.78 2.50
CA PHE A 199 -11.74 -0.88 1.37
C PHE A 199 -12.52 -1.28 0.13
N THR A 200 -13.17 -0.30 -0.50
CA THR A 200 -14.02 -0.52 -1.68
C THR A 200 -13.46 0.11 -2.94
N HIS A 201 -12.66 1.17 -2.79
CA HIS A 201 -12.21 1.95 -3.93
C HIS A 201 -10.85 2.59 -3.68
N MET A 202 -10.08 2.78 -4.74
CA MET A 202 -8.80 3.47 -4.72
C MET A 202 -8.76 4.57 -5.78
N GLY A 203 -8.18 5.70 -5.42
CA GLY A 203 -8.00 6.84 -6.32
C GLY A 203 -6.69 7.56 -6.02
N VAL A 204 -6.55 8.75 -6.59
CA VAL A 204 -5.48 9.70 -6.22
C VAL A 204 -6.06 11.09 -6.01
N TYR A 205 -5.59 11.78 -4.98
CA TYR A 205 -5.77 13.21 -4.78
C TYR A 205 -4.64 13.98 -5.48
N ILE A 206 -5.00 14.97 -6.28
CA ILE A 206 -4.06 15.76 -7.08
C ILE A 206 -4.15 17.28 -6.83
N GLY A 207 -4.59 17.65 -5.62
CA GLY A 207 -4.69 19.03 -5.16
C GLY A 207 -5.93 19.78 -5.67
N LYS A 208 -6.25 20.91 -5.02
CA LYS A 208 -7.42 21.75 -5.33
C LYS A 208 -8.74 20.95 -5.31
N ARG A 209 -8.95 20.08 -4.31
CA ARG A 209 -10.13 19.18 -4.17
C ARG A 209 -10.26 18.10 -5.25
N ARG A 210 -9.31 17.96 -6.16
CA ARG A 210 -9.46 17.06 -7.30
C ARG A 210 -9.03 15.65 -6.93
N THR A 211 -9.99 14.72 -6.93
CA THR A 211 -9.72 13.29 -6.95
C THR A 211 -9.70 12.76 -8.39
N ARG A 212 -8.95 11.68 -8.62
CA ARG A 212 -8.95 10.91 -9.87
C ARG A 212 -9.13 9.45 -9.52
N ASN A 213 -10.21 8.90 -10.03
CA ASN A 213 -10.67 7.55 -9.77
C ASN A 213 -10.68 6.77 -11.10
N ALA A 214 -10.76 5.45 -11.03
CA ALA A 214 -11.05 4.59 -12.18
C ALA A 214 -12.38 3.84 -11.90
N PRO A 215 -13.44 4.02 -12.72
CA PRO A 215 -13.49 4.84 -13.92
C PRO A 215 -13.33 6.33 -13.61
N PHE A 216 -12.90 7.11 -14.60
CA PHE A 216 -12.66 8.55 -14.48
C PHE A 216 -13.84 9.32 -13.85
N GLY A 217 -15.06 8.92 -14.19
CA GLY A 217 -16.30 9.54 -13.72
C GLY A 217 -16.80 9.08 -12.35
N TYR A 218 -16.15 8.10 -11.70
CA TYR A 218 -16.73 7.35 -10.56
C TYR A 218 -17.28 8.27 -9.45
N HIS A 219 -16.49 9.24 -8.97
CA HIS A 219 -16.96 10.26 -7.99
C HIS A 219 -17.10 11.65 -8.62
N GLY A 220 -17.10 11.78 -9.95
CA GLY A 220 -17.15 13.10 -10.60
C GLY A 220 -16.02 14.06 -10.17
N ARG A 221 -14.84 13.53 -9.84
CA ARG A 221 -13.66 14.26 -9.30
C ARG A 221 -13.86 14.85 -7.89
N LYS A 222 -14.79 14.30 -7.11
CA LYS A 222 -15.05 14.62 -5.70
C LYS A 222 -14.61 13.49 -4.78
N TRP A 223 -14.62 13.71 -3.48
CA TRP A 223 -14.40 12.66 -2.49
C TRP A 223 -15.63 11.76 -2.38
N ALA A 224 -16.83 12.33 -2.32
CA ALA A 224 -18.09 11.64 -2.15
C ALA A 224 -18.71 11.15 -3.48
N LEU A 225 -19.44 10.04 -3.39
CA LEU A 225 -20.44 9.65 -4.40
C LEU A 225 -21.67 10.55 -4.25
N GLN A 226 -22.15 11.14 -5.36
CA GLN A 226 -23.24 12.14 -5.35
C GLN A 226 -24.58 11.64 -4.77
N GLN A 227 -24.77 10.32 -4.59
CA GLN A 227 -26.07 9.73 -4.28
C GLN A 227 -26.12 8.89 -2.98
N SER A 228 -24.98 8.62 -2.31
CA SER A 228 -24.93 7.63 -1.21
C SER A 228 -24.19 8.07 0.05
N GLY A 229 -23.91 9.38 0.20
CA GLY A 229 -22.98 9.85 1.23
C GLY A 229 -21.52 9.53 0.89
N SER A 230 -20.58 10.17 1.56
CA SER A 230 -19.15 9.99 1.34
C SER A 230 -18.63 8.88 2.24
N TYR A 231 -17.98 7.85 1.68
CA TYR A 231 -17.12 7.01 2.50
C TYR A 231 -15.86 7.79 2.85
N PRO A 232 -15.37 7.70 4.10
CA PRO A 232 -14.09 8.29 4.43
C PRO A 232 -12.97 7.68 3.59
N ALA A 233 -11.93 8.46 3.36
CA ALA A 233 -10.80 8.04 2.53
C ALA A 233 -9.48 8.22 3.27
N ASN A 234 -8.70 7.15 3.41
CA ASN A 234 -7.33 7.25 3.88
C ASN A 234 -6.48 7.89 2.78
N ILE A 235 -5.73 8.93 3.15
CA ILE A 235 -4.79 9.63 2.28
C ILE A 235 -3.38 9.09 2.55
N TYR A 236 -2.72 8.61 1.50
CA TYR A 236 -1.38 8.05 1.59
C TYR A 236 -0.34 9.04 1.07
N GLN A 237 0.77 9.19 1.78
CA GLN A 237 2.00 9.75 1.22
C GLN A 237 2.81 8.62 0.63
N VAL A 238 3.18 8.76 -0.63
CA VAL A 238 4.11 7.85 -1.29
C VAL A 238 5.37 8.61 -1.71
N SER A 239 6.51 7.96 -1.53
CA SER A 239 7.83 8.49 -1.87
C SER A 239 8.74 7.34 -2.26
N TYR A 240 9.90 7.64 -2.82
CA TYR A 240 10.89 6.62 -3.10
C TYR A 240 12.28 7.24 -3.17
N ASP A 241 13.31 6.43 -2.91
CA ASP A 241 14.69 6.91 -2.75
C ASP A 241 15.25 7.59 -4.01
N GLY A 242 14.66 7.34 -5.18
CA GLY A 242 15.13 7.84 -6.47
C GLY A 242 14.68 9.23 -6.83
N ALA A 243 13.87 9.91 -6.03
CA ALA A 243 13.49 11.26 -6.36
C ALA A 243 13.31 12.16 -5.15
N THR A 244 13.56 13.45 -5.34
CA THR A 244 13.01 14.45 -4.43
C THR A 244 11.48 14.41 -4.51
N GLN A 245 10.80 14.61 -3.37
CA GLN A 245 9.34 14.52 -3.31
C GLN A 245 8.63 15.46 -4.30
N LEU A 246 9.16 16.67 -4.49
CA LEU A 246 8.61 17.64 -5.45
C LEU A 246 8.60 17.10 -6.89
N GLU A 247 9.73 16.55 -7.33
CA GLU A 247 9.87 16.08 -8.71
C GLU A 247 9.10 14.77 -8.92
N PHE A 248 9.05 13.89 -7.91
CA PHE A 248 8.17 12.72 -7.96
C PHE A 248 6.69 13.12 -8.05
N ASN A 249 6.23 14.08 -7.23
CA ASN A 249 4.84 14.56 -7.28
C ASN A 249 4.49 15.12 -8.65
N LYS A 250 5.37 15.92 -9.28
CA LYS A 250 5.17 16.40 -10.66
C LYS A 250 5.06 15.24 -11.66
N ASN A 251 5.98 14.27 -11.56
CA ASN A 251 6.03 13.13 -12.46
C ASN A 251 4.77 12.26 -12.36
N ALA A 252 4.34 11.98 -11.13
CA ALA A 252 3.13 11.21 -10.83
C ALA A 252 1.86 11.98 -11.19
N TYR A 253 1.81 13.30 -10.93
CA TYR A 253 0.73 14.18 -11.35
C TYR A 253 0.51 14.14 -12.87
N ILE A 254 1.58 14.26 -13.65
CA ILE A 254 1.51 14.15 -15.12
C ILE A 254 0.96 12.78 -15.52
N THR A 255 1.55 11.72 -14.97
CA THR A 255 1.19 10.33 -15.30
C THR A 255 -0.28 10.04 -15.02
N ALA A 256 -0.77 10.43 -13.84
CA ALA A 256 -2.16 10.25 -13.43
C ALA A 256 -3.12 10.98 -14.38
N ARG A 257 -2.80 12.21 -14.78
CA ARG A 257 -3.66 12.97 -15.72
C ARG A 257 -3.65 12.36 -17.11
N LEU A 258 -2.51 11.93 -17.62
CA LEU A 258 -2.45 11.28 -18.93
C LEU A 258 -3.24 9.97 -18.97
N LEU A 259 -3.24 9.20 -17.88
CA LEU A 259 -4.00 7.95 -17.81
C LEU A 259 -5.49 8.12 -17.48
N ASN A 260 -5.86 9.08 -16.64
CA ASN A 260 -7.27 9.29 -16.25
C ASN A 260 -8.03 10.26 -17.14
N GLU A 261 -7.38 11.29 -17.70
CA GLU A 261 -8.07 12.39 -18.38
C GLU A 261 -7.93 12.36 -19.91
N ALA A 262 -6.93 11.66 -20.45
CA ALA A 262 -6.83 11.48 -21.90
C ALA A 262 -7.89 10.45 -22.35
N GLY A 263 -8.59 10.72 -23.45
CA GLY A 263 -9.50 9.74 -24.05
C GLY A 263 -10.70 9.30 -23.20
N ASP A 264 -11.15 10.13 -22.26
CA ASP A 264 -12.22 9.84 -21.27
C ASP A 264 -11.84 8.82 -20.17
N GLY A 265 -10.55 8.50 -20.07
CA GLY A 265 -9.99 7.60 -19.06
C GLY A 265 -10.01 6.14 -19.50
N VAL A 266 -9.18 5.32 -18.85
CA VAL A 266 -9.08 3.87 -19.14
C VAL A 266 -10.42 3.16 -18.99
N GLN A 267 -10.56 2.07 -19.73
CA GLN A 267 -11.72 1.20 -19.62
C GLN A 267 -11.76 0.55 -18.24
N PHE A 268 -12.89 0.70 -17.57
CA PHE A 268 -13.15 0.03 -16.30
C PHE A 268 -13.50 -1.43 -16.53
N SER A 269 -13.18 -2.28 -15.55
CA SER A 269 -13.47 -3.70 -15.64
C SER A 269 -14.93 -3.99 -15.93
N ARG A 270 -15.12 -4.83 -16.94
CA ARG A 270 -16.41 -5.43 -17.29
C ARG A 270 -16.73 -6.63 -16.39
N LEU A 271 -15.78 -7.07 -15.57
CA LEU A 271 -15.94 -8.14 -14.60
C LEU A 271 -16.13 -7.58 -13.19
N PRO A 272 -16.73 -8.36 -12.26
CA PRO A 272 -16.62 -8.07 -10.83
C PRO A 272 -15.15 -7.97 -10.45
N TYR A 273 -14.79 -7.05 -9.54
CA TYR A 273 -13.38 -6.79 -9.20
C TYR A 273 -12.67 -8.05 -8.67
N GLU A 274 -13.43 -8.98 -8.10
CA GLU A 274 -12.89 -10.23 -7.56
C GLU A 274 -12.42 -11.17 -8.65
N GLN A 275 -12.97 -11.03 -9.86
CA GLN A 275 -12.64 -11.83 -11.03
C GLN A 275 -11.78 -11.05 -12.03
N ASP A 276 -11.34 -9.85 -11.65
CA ASP A 276 -10.61 -8.97 -12.57
C ASP A 276 -9.21 -9.51 -12.87
N TYR A 277 -8.72 -9.20 -14.07
CA TYR A 277 -7.41 -9.60 -14.53
C TYR A 277 -6.42 -8.46 -14.32
N PHE A 278 -5.30 -8.74 -13.65
CA PHE A 278 -4.22 -7.77 -13.56
C PHE A 278 -3.01 -8.09 -14.46
N ASP A 279 -3.11 -7.72 -15.74
CA ASP A 279 -2.00 -7.86 -16.71
C ASP A 279 -0.87 -6.84 -16.48
N GLY A 280 -1.15 -5.74 -15.76
CA GLY A 280 -0.19 -4.71 -15.35
C GLY A 280 0.86 -5.17 -14.31
N ASN A 281 1.24 -6.44 -14.34
CA ASN A 281 2.06 -7.09 -13.31
C ASN A 281 3.57 -6.97 -13.50
N ASN A 282 4.04 -6.44 -14.64
CA ASN A 282 5.46 -6.24 -14.96
C ASN A 282 5.68 -4.97 -15.81
N LEU A 283 6.93 -4.51 -15.91
CA LEU A 283 7.26 -3.27 -16.62
C LEU A 283 6.93 -3.33 -18.12
N LYS A 284 7.14 -4.46 -18.79
CA LYS A 284 6.77 -4.60 -20.21
C LYS A 284 5.28 -4.35 -20.41
N ALA A 285 4.43 -5.04 -19.66
CA ALA A 285 2.98 -4.94 -19.79
C ALA A 285 2.48 -3.53 -19.48
N ILE A 286 2.96 -2.92 -18.39
CA ILE A 286 2.62 -1.55 -17.99
C ILE A 286 3.02 -0.53 -19.08
N PHE A 287 4.23 -0.67 -19.64
CA PHE A 287 4.70 0.24 -20.68
C PHE A 287 4.07 0.01 -22.04
N ASP A 288 3.75 -1.23 -22.41
CA ASP A 288 2.96 -1.53 -23.61
C ASP A 288 1.58 -0.89 -23.51
N PHE A 289 0.91 -1.06 -22.36
CA PHE A 289 -0.37 -0.41 -22.09
C PHE A 289 -0.26 1.10 -22.25
N TYR A 290 0.71 1.73 -21.59
CA TYR A 290 0.88 3.17 -21.63
C TYR A 290 1.17 3.70 -23.05
N ARG A 291 1.96 2.98 -23.84
CA ARG A 291 2.23 3.33 -25.25
C ARG A 291 0.98 3.22 -26.13
N GLY A 292 0.22 2.14 -26.00
CA GLY A 292 -1.05 1.97 -26.72
C GLY A 292 -2.09 3.01 -26.31
N TRP A 293 -2.07 3.41 -25.03
CA TRP A 293 -2.93 4.49 -24.52
C TRP A 293 -2.57 5.87 -25.09
N LEU A 294 -1.28 6.18 -25.22
CA LEU A 294 -0.81 7.46 -25.76
C LEU A 294 -0.93 7.55 -27.29
N ASP A 295 -0.75 6.44 -28.01
CA ASP A 295 -0.81 6.39 -29.47
C ASP A 295 -1.77 5.29 -29.94
N HIS A 296 -2.98 5.70 -30.32
CA HIS A 296 -4.03 4.78 -30.78
C HIS A 296 -3.69 4.05 -32.10
N GLU A 297 -2.63 4.46 -32.79
CA GLU A 297 -2.13 3.83 -34.02
C GLU A 297 -0.87 2.99 -33.78
N TRP A 298 -0.37 2.89 -32.55
CA TRP A 298 0.80 2.08 -32.25
C TRP A 298 0.44 0.59 -32.27
N VAL A 299 1.19 -0.21 -33.01
CA VAL A 299 1.03 -1.66 -33.11
C VAL A 299 2.12 -2.31 -32.27
N ARG A 300 1.72 -2.96 -31.17
CA ARG A 300 2.64 -3.72 -30.32
C ARG A 300 3.24 -4.89 -31.10
N GLU A 301 4.50 -5.22 -30.83
CA GLU A 301 5.17 -6.33 -31.49
C GLU A 301 4.38 -7.64 -31.30
N GLY A 302 4.05 -8.30 -32.42
CA GLY A 302 3.26 -9.52 -32.46
C GLY A 302 1.77 -9.30 -32.71
N ASP A 303 1.25 -8.10 -32.52
CA ASP A 303 -0.17 -7.81 -32.75
C ASP A 303 -0.44 -7.49 -34.24
N SER A 304 -1.65 -7.83 -34.70
CA SER A 304 -2.11 -7.57 -36.06
C SER A 304 -2.87 -6.25 -36.22
N LYS A 305 -3.21 -5.59 -35.11
CA LYS A 305 -3.96 -4.33 -35.05
C LYS A 305 -3.33 -3.37 -34.02
N PRO A 306 -3.65 -2.06 -34.06
CA PRO A 306 -3.17 -1.13 -33.04
C PRO A 306 -3.55 -1.59 -31.64
N PHE A 307 -2.60 -1.48 -30.71
CA PHE A 307 -2.72 -2.05 -29.38
C PHE A 307 -3.84 -1.39 -28.56
N TYR A 308 -4.16 -0.12 -28.85
CA TYR A 308 -5.33 0.55 -28.29
C TYR A 308 -6.63 -0.24 -28.47
N TYR A 309 -6.88 -0.81 -29.65
CA TYR A 309 -8.07 -1.64 -29.87
C TYR A 309 -7.98 -2.99 -29.17
N VAL A 310 -6.77 -3.48 -28.88
CA VAL A 310 -6.61 -4.67 -28.02
C VAL A 310 -6.99 -4.31 -26.58
N ILE A 311 -6.54 -3.15 -26.08
CA ILE A 311 -6.87 -2.65 -24.74
C ILE A 311 -8.39 -2.52 -24.55
N LEU A 312 -9.10 -1.98 -25.55
CA LEU A 312 -10.56 -1.81 -25.44
C LEU A 312 -11.34 -3.13 -25.57
N ASP A 313 -10.88 -4.03 -26.43
CA ASP A 313 -11.63 -5.25 -26.74
C ASP A 313 -11.41 -6.35 -25.68
N ASP A 314 -10.19 -6.51 -25.18
CA ASP A 314 -9.77 -7.63 -24.32
C ASP A 314 -9.84 -7.27 -22.83
N GLN A 315 -10.65 -8.04 -22.09
CA GLN A 315 -10.94 -7.80 -20.67
C GLN A 315 -9.69 -7.83 -19.78
N ARG A 316 -8.60 -8.44 -20.22
CA ARG A 316 -7.34 -8.46 -19.47
C ARG A 316 -6.67 -7.10 -19.30
N TYR A 317 -7.05 -6.13 -20.13
CA TYR A 317 -6.57 -4.75 -20.05
C TYR A 317 -7.62 -3.78 -19.53
N ASP A 318 -8.82 -4.28 -19.17
CA ASP A 318 -9.66 -3.47 -18.31
C ASP A 318 -8.91 -3.25 -16.99
N THR A 319 -9.19 -2.16 -16.30
CA THR A 319 -8.52 -1.87 -15.02
C THR A 319 -9.53 -1.51 -13.96
N TYR A 320 -9.54 -2.27 -12.86
CA TYR A 320 -10.22 -1.80 -11.65
C TYR A 320 -9.46 -0.62 -11.03
N CYS A 321 -10.12 0.07 -10.10
CA CYS A 321 -9.59 1.28 -9.48
C CYS A 321 -8.18 1.11 -8.89
N ALA A 322 -7.95 0.04 -8.12
CA ALA A 322 -6.68 -0.22 -7.46
C ALA A 322 -5.57 -0.64 -8.44
N GLU A 323 -5.90 -1.41 -9.46
CA GLU A 323 -4.98 -1.78 -10.54
C GLU A 323 -4.53 -0.55 -11.34
N HIS A 324 -5.49 0.33 -11.66
CA HIS A 324 -5.22 1.58 -12.36
C HIS A 324 -4.27 2.48 -11.58
N ILE A 325 -4.52 2.69 -10.27
CA ILE A 325 -3.60 3.49 -9.45
C ILE A 325 -2.22 2.81 -9.32
N THR A 326 -2.19 1.49 -9.26
CA THR A 326 -0.94 0.71 -9.27
C THR A 326 -0.16 0.94 -10.56
N MET A 327 -0.82 0.95 -11.72
CA MET A 327 -0.18 1.26 -13.00
C MET A 327 0.34 2.70 -13.06
N ILE A 328 -0.44 3.67 -12.61
CA ILE A 328 -0.01 5.08 -12.52
C ILE A 328 1.26 5.20 -11.69
N LEU A 329 1.27 4.60 -10.49
CA LEU A 329 2.42 4.63 -9.60
C LEU A 329 3.65 4.01 -10.25
N ASN A 330 3.48 2.84 -10.86
CA ASN A 330 4.59 2.12 -11.48
C ASN A 330 5.15 2.82 -12.72
N ILE A 331 4.31 3.50 -13.51
CA ILE A 331 4.78 4.37 -14.59
C ILE A 331 5.52 5.57 -14.00
N ALA A 332 4.95 6.25 -12.99
CA ALA A 332 5.58 7.41 -12.36
C ALA A 332 6.94 7.10 -11.70
N LEU A 333 7.13 5.86 -11.23
CA LEU A 333 8.38 5.40 -10.63
C LEU A 333 9.44 4.99 -11.67
N ASN A 334 9.04 4.65 -12.89
CA ASN A 334 9.93 4.03 -13.89
C ASN A 334 10.10 4.83 -15.19
N LEU A 335 9.22 5.78 -15.47
CA LEU A 335 9.27 6.67 -16.64
C LEU A 335 9.29 8.12 -16.19
N VAL A 336 10.41 8.80 -16.46
CA VAL A 336 10.54 10.25 -16.21
C VAL A 336 9.82 10.98 -17.34
N GLN A 337 8.88 11.87 -17.01
CA GLN A 337 8.02 12.62 -17.92
C GLN A 337 8.77 13.76 -18.62
N THR A 338 9.82 13.40 -19.35
CA THR A 338 10.68 14.26 -20.18
C THR A 338 11.07 13.50 -21.44
N GLN A 339 11.42 14.21 -22.51
CA GLN A 339 11.91 13.56 -23.73
C GLN A 339 13.06 12.58 -23.47
N LYS A 340 14.02 12.97 -22.59
CA LYS A 340 15.12 12.07 -22.21
C LYS A 340 14.62 10.82 -21.51
N GLY A 341 13.66 10.93 -20.58
CA GLY A 341 13.10 9.77 -19.88
C GLY A 341 12.39 8.80 -20.82
N TYR A 342 11.64 9.32 -21.79
CA TYR A 342 11.02 8.49 -22.83
C TYR A 342 12.07 7.80 -23.72
N ILE A 343 13.14 8.49 -24.12
CA ILE A 343 14.26 7.88 -24.86
C ILE A 343 14.96 6.80 -24.03
N ASP A 344 15.17 7.06 -22.73
CA ASP A 344 15.82 6.13 -21.81
C ASP A 344 15.02 4.82 -21.63
N VAL A 345 13.68 4.82 -21.84
CA VAL A 345 12.82 3.62 -21.69
C VAL A 345 12.46 2.99 -23.04
N PHE A 346 12.08 3.80 -24.03
CA PHE A 346 11.56 3.32 -25.32
C PHE A 346 12.62 3.32 -26.44
N GLY A 347 13.84 3.77 -26.15
CA GLY A 347 14.89 3.98 -27.15
C GLY A 347 14.63 5.20 -28.01
N ARG A 348 15.51 5.49 -28.96
CA ARG A 348 15.26 6.54 -29.95
C ARG A 348 14.34 6.07 -31.07
N ASP A 349 13.64 7.00 -31.72
CA ASP A 349 12.87 6.70 -32.94
C ASP A 349 13.73 6.00 -34.00
N SER A 350 14.99 6.44 -34.17
CA SER A 350 15.94 5.84 -35.12
C SER A 350 16.38 4.41 -34.74
N GLN A 351 16.03 3.94 -33.55
CA GLN A 351 16.39 2.63 -33.00
C GLN A 351 15.16 1.71 -32.88
N ALA A 352 13.95 2.27 -32.91
CA ALA A 352 12.69 1.53 -32.88
C ALA A 352 12.39 0.93 -34.26
N ARG A 353 11.90 -0.33 -34.29
CA ARG A 353 11.61 -1.06 -35.54
C ARG A 353 10.53 -0.38 -36.39
N ASP A 354 9.53 0.19 -35.73
CA ASP A 354 8.40 0.93 -36.30
C ASP A 354 8.68 2.44 -36.42
N ARG A 355 9.91 2.89 -36.07
CA ARG A 355 10.30 4.30 -35.94
C ARG A 355 9.49 5.10 -34.92
N LYS A 356 8.81 4.43 -33.98
CA LYS A 356 8.07 5.04 -32.87
C LYS A 356 8.80 4.74 -31.55
N GLY A 357 9.82 5.53 -31.25
CA GLY A 357 10.60 5.46 -30.02
C GLY A 357 10.19 6.54 -29.02
N GLY A 358 11.14 6.91 -28.16
CA GLY A 358 10.93 7.84 -27.06
C GLY A 358 10.61 9.26 -27.52
N GLU A 359 11.19 9.74 -28.62
CA GLU A 359 10.84 11.05 -29.18
C GLU A 359 9.37 11.08 -29.64
N HIS A 360 8.91 10.03 -30.34
CA HIS A 360 7.51 9.89 -30.75
C HIS A 360 6.55 9.85 -29.55
N PHE A 361 6.80 8.97 -28.58
CA PHE A 361 5.90 8.84 -27.43
C PHE A 361 5.92 10.05 -26.50
N TRP A 362 7.05 10.77 -26.40
CA TRP A 362 7.09 12.05 -25.70
C TRP A 362 6.18 13.07 -26.38
N LYS A 363 6.25 13.18 -27.71
CA LYS A 363 5.35 14.05 -28.48
C LYS A 363 3.89 13.66 -28.26
N LYS A 364 3.57 12.36 -28.28
CA LYS A 364 2.21 11.86 -28.01
C LYS A 364 1.72 12.20 -26.61
N ALA A 365 2.59 12.13 -25.60
CA ALA A 365 2.25 12.58 -24.24
C ALA A 365 1.94 14.08 -24.18
N GLN A 366 2.70 14.91 -24.88
CA GLN A 366 2.43 16.35 -24.97
C GLN A 366 1.14 16.67 -25.74
N GLU A 367 0.88 15.94 -26.84
CA GLU A 367 -0.36 16.04 -27.61
C GLU A 367 -1.57 15.64 -26.75
N ALA A 368 -1.48 14.51 -26.03
CA ALA A 368 -2.52 14.06 -25.09
C ALA A 368 -2.75 15.07 -23.98
N TRP A 369 -1.68 15.65 -23.41
CA TRP A 369 -1.77 16.69 -22.39
C TRP A 369 -2.51 17.95 -22.88
N ALA A 370 -2.17 18.41 -24.09
CA ALA A 370 -2.81 19.58 -24.70
C ALA A 370 -4.29 19.36 -24.98
N ASN A 371 -4.70 18.10 -25.18
CA ASN A 371 -6.07 17.69 -25.46
C ASN A 371 -6.86 17.25 -24.22
N LEU A 372 -6.27 17.31 -23.01
CA LEU A 372 -7.01 17.02 -21.80
C LEU A 372 -8.23 17.94 -21.74
N LYS A 373 -9.42 17.36 -21.57
CA LYS A 373 -10.67 18.11 -21.38
C LYS A 373 -10.62 18.75 -19.99
N VAL A 374 -9.89 19.87 -19.86
CA VAL A 374 -9.54 20.40 -18.55
C VAL A 374 -10.78 20.97 -17.87
N SER A 375 -10.91 20.63 -16.58
CA SER A 375 -11.63 21.44 -15.61
C SER A 375 -11.01 22.84 -15.56
N GLU A 376 -11.73 23.85 -16.03
CA GLU A 376 -11.63 25.30 -15.70
C GLU A 376 -10.28 26.05 -15.92
N GLU A 377 -9.11 25.40 -16.00
CA GLU A 377 -7.80 26.05 -16.16
C GLU A 377 -6.95 25.40 -17.27
N VAL A 378 -6.45 26.19 -18.23
CA VAL A 378 -5.45 25.73 -19.20
C VAL A 378 -4.10 25.61 -18.50
N GLU A 379 -3.63 24.38 -18.29
CA GLU A 379 -2.32 24.13 -17.67
C GLU A 379 -1.28 23.68 -18.71
N THR A 380 -0.13 24.34 -18.72
CA THR A 380 1.04 23.91 -19.51
C THR A 380 1.62 22.61 -18.97
N PHE A 381 2.18 21.76 -19.84
CA PHE A 381 2.87 20.53 -19.43
C PHE A 381 3.91 20.83 -18.34
N PRO A 382 3.80 20.27 -17.12
CA PRO A 382 4.71 20.55 -16.03
C PRO A 382 6.17 20.21 -16.35
N VAL A 383 7.10 21.05 -15.93
CA VAL A 383 8.54 20.80 -16.11
C VAL A 383 9.06 19.93 -14.95
N VAL A 384 9.55 18.74 -15.30
CA VAL A 384 10.19 17.78 -14.40
C VAL A 384 11.71 17.88 -14.55
N ASP A 385 12.42 18.00 -13.43
CA ASP A 385 13.88 17.97 -13.40
C ASP A 385 14.38 16.51 -13.40
N ALA A 386 14.71 16.01 -14.59
CA ALA A 386 15.18 14.63 -14.77
C ALA A 386 16.49 14.33 -14.02
N ALA A 387 17.28 15.33 -13.61
CA ALA A 387 18.48 15.11 -12.81
C ALA A 387 18.16 14.73 -11.35
N LYS A 388 16.94 15.00 -10.90
CA LYS A 388 16.44 14.69 -9.54
C LYS A 388 15.53 13.46 -9.51
N ILE A 389 15.46 12.68 -10.59
CA ILE A 389 14.67 11.46 -10.69
C ILE A 389 15.53 10.33 -11.28
N GLN A 390 15.78 9.31 -10.49
CA GLN A 390 16.31 8.02 -10.90
C GLN A 390 15.16 7.00 -10.94
N PRO A 391 14.81 6.45 -12.11
CA PRO A 391 13.83 5.38 -12.23
C PRO A 391 14.16 4.16 -11.36
N LEU A 392 13.14 3.46 -10.84
CA LEU A 392 13.34 2.26 -10.01
C LEU A 392 14.20 1.23 -10.74
N TRP A 393 13.92 0.91 -12.00
CA TRP A 393 14.71 -0.06 -12.77
C TRP A 393 16.22 0.25 -12.92
N LYS A 394 16.67 1.48 -12.62
CA LYS A 394 18.09 1.83 -12.61
C LYS A 394 18.80 1.52 -11.28
N TYR A 395 18.06 1.15 -10.23
CA TYR A 395 18.65 0.87 -8.93
C TYR A 395 19.47 -0.43 -8.90
N GLN A 396 20.67 -0.34 -8.33
CA GLN A 396 21.50 -1.51 -8.06
C GLN A 396 20.92 -2.34 -6.92
N GLY A 397 21.07 -3.67 -6.98
CA GLY A 397 20.60 -4.57 -5.93
C GLY A 397 19.10 -4.88 -5.97
N LEU A 398 18.43 -4.64 -7.09
CA LEU A 398 17.07 -5.14 -7.38
C LEU A 398 17.05 -6.65 -7.71
N GLY A 399 18.21 -7.30 -7.79
CA GLY A 399 18.35 -8.63 -8.36
C GLY A 399 18.41 -8.57 -9.89
N ALA A 400 19.04 -9.57 -10.51
CA ALA A 400 18.96 -9.79 -11.94
C ALA A 400 17.64 -10.52 -12.25
N PRO A 401 16.73 -9.98 -13.09
CA PRO A 401 15.67 -10.79 -13.65
C PRO A 401 16.30 -12.00 -14.35
N GLN A 402 15.93 -13.21 -13.91
CA GLN A 402 16.36 -14.40 -14.64
C GLN A 402 15.64 -14.39 -15.98
N ALA A 403 16.41 -14.35 -17.07
CA ALA A 403 15.90 -14.60 -18.40
C ALA A 403 15.18 -15.95 -18.40
N GLU A 404 13.99 -16.00 -18.99
CA GLU A 404 13.36 -17.29 -19.28
C GLU A 404 14.33 -18.13 -20.10
N SER A 405 14.60 -19.33 -19.60
CA SER A 405 15.48 -20.32 -20.21
C SER A 405 14.94 -20.72 -21.58
N GLY A 406 15.27 -19.93 -22.61
CA GLY A 406 14.79 -20.12 -23.98
C GLY A 406 15.40 -19.14 -24.97
N SER A 407 15.74 -17.92 -24.57
CA SER A 407 16.52 -17.02 -25.44
C SER A 407 17.99 -17.40 -25.40
N SER A 408 18.46 -18.15 -26.40
CA SER A 408 19.86 -18.52 -26.63
C SER A 408 20.79 -17.32 -26.94
N HIS A 409 20.34 -16.10 -26.68
CA HIS A 409 21.13 -14.88 -26.80
C HIS A 409 21.22 -14.26 -25.40
N GLY A 410 22.41 -14.38 -24.81
CA GLY A 410 22.71 -14.04 -23.43
C GLY A 410 22.06 -12.74 -22.99
N ASP A 411 21.06 -12.87 -22.13
CA ASP A 411 20.35 -11.73 -21.57
C ASP A 411 21.30 -11.01 -20.59
N PRO A 412 21.67 -9.73 -20.84
CA PRO A 412 22.57 -8.95 -19.98
C PRO A 412 22.12 -8.93 -18.52
N ILE A 413 20.81 -9.09 -18.32
CA ILE A 413 20.15 -9.09 -17.04
C ILE A 413 20.68 -10.20 -16.14
N ALA A 414 20.76 -11.45 -16.62
CA ALA A 414 21.24 -12.60 -15.85
C ALA A 414 22.72 -12.48 -15.43
N LYS A 415 23.47 -11.54 -16.02
CA LYS A 415 24.89 -11.28 -15.75
C LYS A 415 25.13 -10.13 -14.76
N GLY A 416 24.07 -9.50 -14.24
CA GLY A 416 24.20 -8.34 -13.34
C GLY A 416 24.73 -7.09 -14.04
N GLU A 417 24.62 -7.03 -15.38
CA GLU A 417 25.00 -5.86 -16.16
C GLU A 417 23.94 -4.75 -15.99
N SER A 418 24.36 -3.48 -16.09
CA SER A 418 23.43 -2.34 -16.06
C SER A 418 22.38 -2.50 -17.15
N LEU A 419 21.10 -2.46 -16.78
CA LEU A 419 19.98 -2.51 -17.72
C LEU A 419 20.11 -1.35 -18.72
N SER A 420 20.21 -1.68 -20.00
CA SER A 420 20.08 -0.70 -21.08
C SER A 420 18.60 -0.50 -21.44
N TYR A 421 18.27 0.62 -22.09
CA TYR A 421 16.91 0.91 -22.58
C TYR A 421 16.30 -0.23 -23.42
N LYS A 422 17.13 -1.02 -24.13
CA LYS A 422 16.67 -2.18 -24.92
C LYS A 422 16.06 -3.30 -24.08
N ASN A 423 16.31 -3.31 -22.78
CA ASN A 423 15.94 -4.39 -21.89
C ASN A 423 14.76 -4.02 -20.99
N VAL A 424 14.52 -2.73 -20.68
CA VAL A 424 13.48 -2.31 -19.72
C VAL A 424 12.07 -2.68 -20.20
N THR A 425 11.77 -2.42 -21.47
CA THR A 425 10.49 -2.82 -22.12
C THR A 425 10.40 -4.32 -22.40
N ARG A 426 11.41 -5.10 -22.01
CA ARG A 426 11.44 -6.57 -22.12
C ARG A 426 11.40 -7.25 -20.76
N ILE A 427 11.37 -6.49 -19.67
CA ILE A 427 11.21 -7.03 -18.32
C ILE A 427 9.79 -7.57 -18.18
N THR A 428 9.66 -8.89 -18.29
CA THR A 428 8.42 -9.64 -18.09
C THR A 428 8.30 -10.18 -16.67
N TYR A 429 9.35 -10.09 -15.85
CA TYR A 429 9.34 -10.64 -14.50
C TYR A 429 8.35 -9.88 -13.60
N PRO A 430 7.32 -10.57 -13.06
CA PRO A 430 6.28 -9.93 -12.27
C PRO A 430 6.80 -9.28 -10.98
N GLY A 431 6.40 -8.04 -10.72
CA GLY A 431 6.86 -7.27 -9.56
C GLY A 431 8.25 -6.65 -9.65
N PHE A 432 9.06 -7.01 -10.66
CA PHE A 432 10.39 -6.44 -10.78
C PHE A 432 10.32 -4.95 -11.07
N SER A 433 11.04 -4.15 -10.27
CA SER A 433 11.06 -2.69 -10.39
C SER A 433 9.68 -2.02 -10.27
N LEU A 434 8.72 -2.68 -9.65
CA LEU A 434 7.43 -2.08 -9.29
C LEU A 434 7.49 -1.53 -7.86
N ALA A 435 6.53 -0.69 -7.48
CA ALA A 435 6.34 -0.18 -6.12
C ALA A 435 6.11 -1.32 -5.11
N TRP A 436 5.34 -2.32 -5.54
CA TRP A 436 5.12 -3.62 -4.90
C TRP A 436 4.87 -4.63 -6.01
N ALA A 437 5.06 -5.92 -5.74
CA ALA A 437 4.56 -6.92 -6.69
C ALA A 437 3.06 -7.10 -6.51
N PRO A 438 2.35 -7.48 -7.58
CA PRO A 438 0.97 -7.91 -7.48
C PRO A 438 0.79 -9.04 -6.45
N GLN A 439 -0.36 -9.06 -5.80
CA GLN A 439 -0.75 -10.15 -4.93
C GLN A 439 -0.99 -11.43 -5.74
N THR A 440 -0.49 -12.52 -5.19
CA THR A 440 -0.72 -13.90 -5.63
C THR A 440 -1.69 -14.59 -4.67
N LEU A 441 -2.20 -15.77 -5.04
CA LEU A 441 -3.05 -16.54 -4.14
C LEU A 441 -2.44 -16.75 -2.74
N PRO A 442 -1.16 -17.15 -2.60
CA PRO A 442 -0.64 -17.30 -1.25
C PRO A 442 -0.36 -15.98 -0.54
N ASP A 443 -0.28 -14.83 -1.23
CA ASP A 443 -0.38 -13.49 -0.59
C ASP A 443 -1.72 -13.33 0.09
N MET A 444 -2.81 -13.58 -0.64
CA MET A 444 -4.17 -13.49 -0.11
C MET A 444 -4.39 -14.40 1.10
N ILE A 445 -3.96 -15.66 1.02
CA ILE A 445 -4.06 -16.62 2.13
C ILE A 445 -3.23 -16.15 3.34
N SER A 446 -2.02 -15.64 3.10
CA SER A 446 -1.16 -15.15 4.17
C SER A 446 -1.75 -13.94 4.89
N ASP A 447 -2.26 -12.96 4.13
CA ASP A 447 -2.88 -11.75 4.67
C ASP A 447 -4.13 -12.11 5.49
N PHE A 448 -4.97 -13.01 4.97
CA PHE A 448 -6.15 -13.52 5.69
C PHE A 448 -5.77 -14.22 7.01
N MET A 449 -4.73 -15.07 6.97
CA MET A 449 -4.20 -15.73 8.16
C MET A 449 -3.62 -14.74 9.17
N ALA A 450 -3.00 -13.66 8.71
CA ALA A 450 -2.38 -12.65 9.57
C ALA A 450 -3.40 -11.73 10.24
N TYR A 451 -4.55 -11.44 9.61
CA TYR A 451 -5.60 -10.63 10.24
C TYR A 451 -6.63 -11.44 11.00
N TYR A 452 -7.18 -12.49 10.37
CA TYR A 452 -8.47 -13.05 10.76
C TYR A 452 -8.37 -14.48 11.27
N ALA A 453 -7.43 -15.28 10.74
CA ALA A 453 -7.27 -16.69 11.09
C ALA A 453 -5.99 -16.97 11.89
N ARG A 454 -5.55 -16.03 12.73
CA ARG A 454 -4.37 -16.17 13.57
C ARG A 454 -4.56 -17.24 14.65
N TRP A 455 -3.75 -18.30 14.65
CA TRP A 455 -3.96 -19.42 15.59
C TRP A 455 -3.67 -19.08 17.06
N ASP A 456 -2.89 -18.04 17.35
CA ASP A 456 -2.72 -17.53 18.72
C ASP A 456 -3.99 -16.80 19.23
N LYS A 457 -4.84 -16.31 18.32
CA LYS A 457 -6.11 -15.66 18.64
C LYS A 457 -7.28 -16.63 18.62
N VAL A 458 -7.39 -17.42 17.55
CA VAL A 458 -8.57 -18.25 17.27
C VAL A 458 -8.37 -19.73 17.63
N GLY A 459 -7.15 -20.09 18.02
CA GLY A 459 -6.75 -21.47 18.25
C GLY A 459 -6.38 -22.21 16.94
N PRO A 460 -5.58 -23.29 17.01
CA PRO A 460 -5.09 -24.03 15.85
C PRO A 460 -6.22 -24.58 14.96
N GLU A 461 -7.20 -25.22 15.58
CA GLU A 461 -8.36 -25.78 14.87
C GLU A 461 -9.29 -24.69 14.32
N GLY A 462 -9.40 -23.55 15.02
CA GLY A 462 -10.15 -22.39 14.53
C GLY A 462 -9.52 -21.84 13.24
N SER A 463 -8.20 -21.70 13.22
CA SER A 463 -7.44 -21.23 12.05
C SER A 463 -7.62 -22.14 10.85
N LYS A 464 -7.52 -23.46 11.05
CA LYS A 464 -7.72 -24.42 9.96
C LYS A 464 -9.14 -24.35 9.40
N LYS A 465 -10.16 -24.31 10.27
CA LYS A 465 -11.56 -24.20 9.85
C LYS A 465 -11.83 -22.90 9.08
N LEU A 466 -11.29 -21.78 9.56
CA LEU A 466 -11.38 -20.50 8.88
C LEU A 466 -10.72 -20.54 7.50
N LEU A 467 -9.53 -21.11 7.41
CA LEU A 467 -8.84 -21.23 6.13
C LEU A 467 -9.61 -22.13 5.16
N MET A 468 -10.24 -23.19 5.65
CA MET A 468 -11.13 -24.02 4.84
C MET A 468 -12.39 -23.27 4.39
N ALA A 469 -12.97 -22.42 5.23
CA ALA A 469 -14.11 -21.57 4.86
C ALA A 469 -13.71 -20.50 3.83
N PHE A 470 -12.47 -20.02 3.88
CA PHE A 470 -11.90 -19.06 2.92
C PHE A 470 -11.70 -19.65 1.51
N LYS A 471 -11.83 -20.97 1.35
CA LYS A 471 -11.72 -21.66 0.06
C LYS A 471 -12.65 -21.09 -1.00
N GLU A 472 -13.92 -20.86 -0.66
CA GLU A 472 -14.92 -20.38 -1.62
C GLU A 472 -14.57 -18.99 -2.13
N GLU A 473 -14.05 -18.12 -1.27
CA GLU A 473 -13.59 -16.78 -1.66
C GLU A 473 -12.36 -16.84 -2.58
N VAL A 474 -11.42 -17.74 -2.29
CA VAL A 474 -10.29 -18.03 -3.17
C VAL A 474 -10.77 -18.54 -4.53
N GLN A 475 -11.70 -19.48 -4.55
CA GLN A 475 -12.26 -20.04 -5.79
C GLN A 475 -13.08 -19.01 -6.55
N ARG A 476 -13.75 -18.08 -5.87
CA ARG A 476 -14.46 -16.98 -6.51
C ARG A 476 -13.52 -16.01 -7.21
N ARG A 477 -12.35 -15.77 -6.62
CA ARG A 477 -11.33 -14.88 -7.18
C ARG A 477 -10.48 -15.54 -8.26
N VAL A 478 -10.17 -16.82 -8.07
CA VAL A 478 -9.44 -17.68 -9.01
C VAL A 478 -10.37 -18.82 -9.44
N PRO A 479 -11.39 -18.61 -10.32
CA PRO A 479 -12.39 -19.64 -10.68
C PRO A 479 -11.84 -20.98 -11.17
N GLN A 480 -10.60 -20.99 -11.61
CA GLN A 480 -9.92 -22.15 -12.17
C GLN A 480 -9.21 -23.00 -11.11
N ILE A 481 -9.12 -22.53 -9.86
CA ILE A 481 -8.45 -23.28 -8.79
C ILE A 481 -9.32 -24.46 -8.34
N THR A 482 -8.79 -25.67 -8.48
CA THR A 482 -9.48 -26.88 -8.03
C THR A 482 -9.38 -27.04 -6.51
N ASP A 483 -10.26 -27.85 -5.94
CA ASP A 483 -10.18 -28.26 -4.53
C ASP A 483 -8.82 -28.85 -4.18
N GLU A 484 -8.26 -29.69 -5.05
CA GLU A 484 -6.95 -30.30 -4.86
C GLU A 484 -5.83 -29.26 -4.85
N GLN A 485 -5.86 -28.29 -5.77
CA GLN A 485 -4.88 -27.20 -5.82
C GLN A 485 -4.97 -26.29 -4.61
N PHE A 486 -6.18 -25.96 -4.16
CA PHE A 486 -6.39 -25.22 -2.92
C PHE A 486 -5.83 -26.00 -1.72
N MET A 487 -6.20 -27.28 -1.58
CA MET A 487 -5.74 -28.13 -0.50
C MET A 487 -4.22 -28.28 -0.49
N SER A 488 -3.60 -28.44 -1.66
CA SER A 488 -2.14 -28.46 -1.81
C SER A 488 -1.52 -27.17 -1.27
N SER A 489 -2.10 -26.02 -1.63
CA SER A 489 -1.64 -24.68 -1.20
C SER A 489 -1.74 -24.45 0.30
N VAL A 490 -2.75 -25.03 0.97
CA VAL A 490 -2.95 -24.84 2.43
C VAL A 490 -2.39 -25.96 3.29
N SER A 491 -2.10 -27.13 2.73
CA SER A 491 -1.60 -28.31 3.46
C SER A 491 -0.30 -28.02 4.22
N GLY A 492 0.62 -27.25 3.60
CA GLY A 492 1.85 -26.80 4.24
C GLY A 492 1.58 -25.92 5.46
N ILE A 493 0.57 -25.05 5.37
CA ILE A 493 0.14 -24.18 6.47
C ILE A 493 -0.45 -25.01 7.60
N PHE A 494 -1.27 -26.01 7.29
CA PHE A 494 -1.83 -26.93 8.31
C PHE A 494 -0.74 -27.69 9.05
N ALA A 495 0.25 -28.23 8.32
CA ALA A 495 1.38 -28.91 8.94
C ALA A 495 2.20 -27.99 9.86
N LEU A 496 2.33 -26.70 9.49
CA LEU A 496 2.98 -25.70 10.33
C LEU A 496 2.17 -25.38 11.58
N ILE A 497 0.85 -25.20 11.44
CA ILE A 497 -0.06 -25.00 12.57
C ILE A 497 0.06 -26.17 13.54
N ASP A 498 -0.01 -27.41 13.05
CA ASP A 498 0.08 -28.61 13.89
C ASP A 498 1.42 -28.74 14.61
N LYS A 499 2.51 -28.41 13.92
CA LYS A 499 3.85 -28.49 14.47
C LYS A 499 4.10 -27.46 15.57
N PHE A 500 3.51 -26.27 15.45
CA PHE A 500 3.92 -25.11 16.24
C PHE A 500 2.86 -24.57 17.18
N ALA A 501 1.59 -24.91 16.98
CA ALA A 501 0.54 -24.66 17.94
C ALA A 501 0.88 -25.11 19.38
N PRO A 502 1.53 -26.27 19.62
CA PRO A 502 1.82 -26.72 20.99
C PRO A 502 2.92 -25.91 21.69
N THR A 503 3.73 -25.13 20.97
CA THR A 503 4.93 -24.47 21.54
C THR A 503 4.68 -23.03 21.97
N GLY A 504 3.59 -22.39 21.50
CA GLY A 504 3.21 -21.02 21.88
C GLY A 504 4.07 -19.89 21.28
N ASP A 505 5.09 -20.21 20.48
CA ASP A 505 6.06 -19.23 19.93
C ASP A 505 5.67 -18.77 18.51
N TYR A 506 4.54 -18.06 18.38
CA TYR A 506 3.98 -17.64 17.09
C TYR A 506 4.97 -16.83 16.22
N ASP A 507 5.70 -15.88 16.80
CA ASP A 507 6.55 -14.94 16.06
C ASP A 507 7.71 -15.63 15.34
N ALA A 508 8.32 -16.65 15.97
CA ALA A 508 9.36 -17.46 15.35
C ALA A 508 8.84 -18.29 14.15
N TYR A 509 7.53 -18.53 14.08
CA TYR A 509 6.91 -19.36 13.06
C TYR A 509 6.13 -18.59 12.02
N ARG A 510 5.68 -17.37 12.29
CA ARG A 510 5.14 -16.47 11.26
C ARG A 510 6.14 -16.33 10.12
N ILE A 511 7.41 -16.07 10.45
CA ILE A 511 8.48 -15.94 9.46
C ILE A 511 8.66 -17.24 8.67
N LYS A 512 8.70 -18.41 9.33
CA LYS A 512 8.85 -19.71 8.65
C LYS A 512 7.62 -20.13 7.86
N ALA A 513 6.43 -19.76 8.31
CA ALA A 513 5.17 -19.98 7.61
C ALA A 513 5.08 -19.06 6.41
N SER A 514 5.48 -17.79 6.52
CA SER A 514 5.67 -16.88 5.40
C SER A 514 6.74 -17.40 4.45
N GLU A 515 7.88 -17.92 4.91
CA GLU A 515 8.90 -18.54 4.06
C GLU A 515 8.36 -19.78 3.33
N LYS A 516 7.56 -20.62 3.99
CA LYS A 516 6.96 -21.81 3.37
C LYS A 516 5.81 -21.46 2.43
N LEU A 517 5.01 -20.46 2.78
CA LEU A 517 4.03 -19.83 1.90
C LEU A 517 4.73 -19.24 0.68
N GLU A 518 5.89 -18.58 0.85
CA GLU A 518 6.73 -18.14 -0.25
C GLU A 518 7.22 -19.31 -1.09
N GLU A 519 7.71 -20.41 -0.49
CA GLU A 519 8.05 -21.64 -1.24
C GLU A 519 6.87 -22.17 -2.08
N LEU A 520 5.64 -22.07 -1.56
CA LEU A 520 4.42 -22.40 -2.29
C LEU A 520 4.06 -21.34 -3.35
N ARG A 521 4.33 -20.04 -3.12
CA ARG A 521 4.27 -18.97 -4.14
C ARG A 521 5.23 -19.25 -5.29
N VAL A 522 6.31 -20.00 -5.03
CA VAL A 522 7.33 -20.40 -6.01
C VAL A 522 6.98 -21.66 -6.79
N ASP A 523 6.09 -22.50 -6.28
CA ASP A 523 5.89 -23.81 -6.86
C ASP A 523 5.26 -23.71 -8.26
N LYS A 524 6.01 -24.22 -9.24
CA LYS A 524 5.60 -24.28 -10.65
C LYS A 524 4.40 -25.19 -10.89
N ASN A 525 3.96 -25.95 -9.90
CA ASN A 525 2.82 -26.85 -10.04
C ASN A 525 1.49 -26.17 -9.70
N ILE A 526 1.50 -24.99 -9.07
CA ILE A 526 0.34 -24.12 -8.91
C ILE A 526 0.25 -23.19 -10.14
N HIS A 527 0.43 -23.78 -11.32
CA HIS A 527 0.23 -23.13 -12.61
C HIS A 527 -1.15 -23.52 -13.11
N VAL A 528 -2.04 -22.54 -13.08
CA VAL A 528 -3.42 -22.70 -13.53
C VAL A 528 -3.42 -22.69 -15.06
N ASN A 529 -3.17 -23.87 -15.66
CA ASN A 529 -3.84 -24.37 -16.86
C ASN A 529 -3.22 -25.71 -17.31
N GLY A 530 -4.06 -26.73 -17.44
CA GLY A 530 -3.73 -27.99 -18.13
C GLY A 530 -3.57 -27.87 -19.65
N ASN A 531 -3.57 -26.64 -20.20
CA ASN A 531 -3.46 -26.34 -21.63
C ASN A 531 -2.12 -25.68 -22.03
N GLY A 532 -1.17 -25.51 -21.13
CA GLY A 532 0.16 -24.97 -21.45
C GLY A 532 0.27 -23.43 -21.49
N ASP A 533 -0.84 -22.69 -21.40
CA ASP A 533 -0.84 -21.25 -21.17
C ASP A 533 -0.92 -20.96 -19.67
N SER A 534 0.23 -20.94 -19.00
CA SER A 534 0.39 -20.64 -17.58
C SER A 534 -0.06 -19.20 -17.25
N GLN A 535 -1.34 -18.99 -17.00
CA GLN A 535 -1.83 -17.70 -16.50
C GLN A 535 -1.69 -17.69 -14.98
N PHE A 536 -0.76 -16.87 -14.48
CA PHE A 536 -0.76 -16.48 -13.08
C PHE A 536 -1.90 -15.48 -12.87
N PHE A 537 -2.77 -15.75 -11.90
CA PHE A 537 -3.76 -14.77 -11.45
C PHE A 537 -3.08 -13.82 -10.47
N TYR A 538 -2.87 -12.60 -10.94
CA TYR A 538 -2.35 -11.49 -10.16
C TYR A 538 -3.49 -10.57 -9.76
N TYR A 539 -3.38 -10.01 -8.57
CA TYR A 539 -4.37 -9.09 -8.01
C TYR A 539 -3.69 -7.82 -7.53
N SER A 540 -4.44 -6.72 -7.57
CA SER A 540 -4.10 -5.50 -6.83
C SER A 540 -5.34 -5.01 -6.11
N PRO A 541 -5.61 -5.48 -4.87
CA PRO A 541 -6.86 -5.17 -4.20
C PRO A 541 -6.85 -3.72 -3.67
N PRO A 542 -8.02 -3.07 -3.50
CA PRO A 542 -8.13 -1.74 -2.88
C PRO A 542 -7.30 -1.52 -1.60
N PRO A 543 -7.22 -2.45 -0.64
CA PRO A 543 -6.43 -2.27 0.58
C PRO A 543 -4.91 -2.39 0.40
N VAL A 544 -4.36 -2.60 -0.81
CA VAL A 544 -2.93 -2.95 -0.97
C VAL A 544 -1.97 -1.96 -0.30
N LEU A 545 -2.24 -0.65 -0.37
CA LEU A 545 -1.43 0.35 0.34
C LEU A 545 -1.59 0.26 1.86
N ASN A 546 -2.80 0.03 2.35
CA ASN A 546 -3.06 -0.18 3.78
C ASN A 546 -2.27 -1.40 4.28
N ARG A 547 -2.31 -2.50 3.54
CA ARG A 547 -1.56 -3.73 3.84
C ARG A 547 -0.05 -3.52 3.82
N ILE A 548 0.45 -2.70 2.90
CA ILE A 548 1.88 -2.34 2.88
C ILE A 548 2.24 -1.53 4.13
N VAL A 549 1.43 -0.51 4.48
CA VAL A 549 1.65 0.29 5.70
C VAL A 549 1.59 -0.60 6.94
N ASN A 550 0.68 -1.57 6.94
CA ASN A 550 0.49 -2.50 8.05
C ASN A 550 1.52 -3.64 8.07
N GLY A 551 2.43 -3.69 7.09
CA GLY A 551 3.50 -4.68 7.02
C GLY A 551 3.03 -6.09 6.66
N LEU A 552 1.86 -6.22 6.06
CA LEU A 552 1.31 -7.48 5.58
C LEU A 552 1.70 -7.75 4.14
N HIS A 553 1.63 -6.71 3.29
CA HIS A 553 2.03 -6.84 1.90
C HIS A 553 3.42 -6.27 1.67
N ARG A 554 4.22 -6.95 0.84
CA ARG A 554 5.60 -6.56 0.58
C ARG A 554 5.67 -5.42 -0.43
N LYS A 555 6.48 -4.42 -0.10
CA LYS A 555 6.86 -3.33 -1.02
C LYS A 555 8.29 -3.49 -1.52
N ASN A 556 8.60 -2.78 -2.60
CA ASN A 556 9.97 -2.52 -3.00
C ASN A 556 10.67 -1.72 -1.88
N LYS A 557 11.89 -2.13 -1.51
CA LYS A 557 12.64 -1.49 -0.42
C LYS A 557 12.92 -0.01 -0.63
N PHE A 558 13.00 0.43 -1.89
CA PHE A 558 13.22 1.83 -2.25
C PHE A 558 11.92 2.65 -2.27
N PHE A 559 10.75 2.00 -2.20
CA PHE A 559 9.44 2.63 -2.17
C PHE A 559 8.97 2.78 -0.72
N HIS A 560 8.39 3.91 -0.37
CA HIS A 560 7.90 4.19 0.98
C HIS A 560 6.47 4.70 0.92
N VAL A 561 5.65 4.25 1.85
CA VAL A 561 4.26 4.66 2.00
C VAL A 561 3.93 4.87 3.47
N SER A 562 3.11 5.88 3.75
CA SER A 562 2.54 6.13 5.08
C SER A 562 1.13 6.72 4.95
N VAL A 563 0.29 6.51 5.95
CA VAL A 563 -1.04 7.16 6.03
C VAL A 563 -0.88 8.54 6.67
N LEU A 564 -1.30 9.58 5.95
CA LEU A 564 -1.25 10.96 6.44
C LEU A 564 -2.50 11.38 7.20
N GLY A 565 -3.64 10.77 6.92
CA GLY A 565 -4.90 11.11 7.55
C GLY A 565 -6.08 10.49 6.83
N THR A 566 -7.26 10.70 7.38
CA THR A 566 -8.53 10.21 6.85
C THR A 566 -9.37 11.42 6.48
N ALA A 567 -9.61 11.60 5.18
CA ALA A 567 -10.52 12.63 4.68
C ALA A 567 -11.96 12.25 5.05
N VAL A 568 -12.68 13.20 5.64
CA VAL A 568 -14.07 13.06 6.09
C VAL A 568 -14.79 14.36 5.80
N ASP A 569 -16.07 14.32 5.41
CA ASP A 569 -16.79 15.54 5.09
C ASP A 569 -16.84 16.49 6.29
N HIS A 570 -16.75 17.80 6.04
CA HIS A 570 -16.60 18.78 7.12
C HIS A 570 -17.77 18.82 8.12
N TRP A 571 -18.98 18.41 7.70
CA TRP A 571 -20.16 18.34 8.57
C TRP A 571 -20.16 17.10 9.48
N GLU A 572 -19.37 16.09 9.13
CA GLU A 572 -19.20 14.82 9.85
C GLU A 572 -18.17 14.91 10.99
N VAL A 573 -17.42 16.02 11.07
CA VAL A 573 -16.39 16.24 12.09
C VAL A 573 -16.58 17.56 12.82
N LYS A 574 -16.14 17.61 14.07
CA LYS A 574 -16.07 18.82 14.89
C LYS A 574 -14.65 19.00 15.41
N GLU A 575 -14.22 20.25 15.45
CA GLU A 575 -12.95 20.61 16.08
C GLU A 575 -13.05 20.31 17.57
N VAL A 576 -12.16 19.46 18.07
CA VAL A 576 -11.96 19.26 19.50
C VAL A 576 -11.30 20.53 19.99
N ARG A 577 -12.10 21.42 20.60
CA ARG A 577 -11.53 22.51 21.38
C ARG A 577 -10.55 21.86 22.33
N ALA A 578 -9.32 22.36 22.38
CA ALA A 578 -8.45 22.07 23.50
C ALA A 578 -9.27 22.46 24.74
N SER A 579 -9.91 21.48 25.38
CA SER A 579 -10.28 21.60 26.77
C SER A 579 -8.99 22.07 27.42
N ALA A 580 -9.08 23.00 28.38
CA ALA A 580 -7.93 23.42 29.16
C ALA A 580 -7.31 22.15 29.78
N GLN A 581 -6.44 21.47 29.02
CA GLN A 581 -5.73 20.29 29.42
C GLN A 581 -4.95 20.80 30.60
N ALA A 582 -5.27 20.21 31.75
CA ALA A 582 -4.78 20.63 33.04
C ALA A 582 -3.35 21.12 32.89
N GLN A 583 -3.14 22.42 33.12
CA GLN A 583 -1.82 22.98 33.32
C GLN A 583 -1.07 21.97 34.19
N PRO A 584 0.16 21.56 33.82
CA PRO A 584 0.92 20.62 34.63
C PRO A 584 0.85 21.14 36.06
N VAL A 585 0.34 20.32 36.97
CA VAL A 585 0.34 20.63 38.39
C VAL A 585 1.79 20.95 38.71
N ASN A 586 2.09 22.22 38.98
CA ASN A 586 3.38 22.64 39.46
C ASN A 586 3.58 21.93 40.79
N THR A 587 4.25 20.79 40.75
CA THR A 587 4.75 20.11 41.95
C THR A 587 5.68 21.11 42.64
N PRO A 588 5.47 21.43 43.93
CA PRO A 588 6.35 22.34 44.64
C PRO A 588 7.78 21.81 44.58
N ALA A 589 8.72 22.66 44.19
CA ALA A 589 10.14 22.33 44.20
C ALA A 589 10.54 21.81 45.59
N SER A 590 10.84 20.51 45.67
CA SER A 590 11.48 19.92 46.83
C SER A 590 12.91 20.45 46.90
N ASN A 591 13.18 21.26 47.92
CA ASN A 591 14.53 21.64 48.34
C ASN A 591 15.34 20.39 48.68
N GLU A 592 16.17 19.91 47.77
CA GLU A 592 17.28 19.01 48.10
C GLU A 592 18.51 19.83 48.47
N ARG A 593 18.82 19.83 49.77
CA ARG A 593 20.09 20.27 50.35
C ARG A 593 21.20 19.32 49.89
N SER A 594 22.15 19.85 49.14
CA SER A 594 23.44 19.21 48.94
C SER A 594 24.26 19.29 50.23
N SER A 595 24.83 18.16 50.61
CA SER A 595 25.81 18.02 51.67
C SER A 595 27.18 17.84 51.02
N ALA A 596 28.13 18.74 51.30
CA ALA A 596 29.56 18.45 51.26
C ALA A 596 30.38 19.62 51.84
N SER A 597 31.10 19.30 52.92
CA SER A 597 32.44 19.76 53.31
C SER A 597 32.74 21.26 53.45
N GLY A 598 33.11 21.65 54.67
CA GLY A 598 33.85 22.88 54.92
C GLY A 598 33.93 23.25 56.40
N GLU A 599 34.81 22.58 57.14
CA GLU A 599 35.23 23.04 58.46
C GLU A 599 36.09 24.31 58.37
N SER A 600 35.88 25.16 59.37
CA SER A 600 36.86 26.04 60.04
C SER A 600 36.92 27.54 59.68
N GLN A 601 36.91 28.30 60.80
CA GLN A 601 37.45 29.64 61.09
C GLN A 601 36.60 30.90 60.86
N GLU A 602 36.08 31.37 62.00
CA GLU A 602 36.22 32.72 62.58
C GLU A 602 36.45 33.93 61.65
N GLY A 603 35.58 34.94 61.79
CA GLY A 603 35.88 36.29 61.31
C GLY A 603 34.72 37.27 61.45
N ASN A 604 34.79 38.11 62.48
CA ASN A 604 33.94 39.27 62.74
C ASN A 604 33.91 40.32 61.60
N GLY A 605 32.86 41.15 61.58
CA GLY A 605 32.86 42.48 60.96
C GLY A 605 31.62 42.74 60.09
N GLU A 606 30.57 43.33 60.64
CA GLU A 606 30.28 44.78 60.61
C GLU A 606 29.84 45.37 59.25
N ASN A 607 28.66 46.00 59.33
CA ASN A 607 28.27 47.27 58.70
C ASN A 607 27.85 47.38 57.22
N GLY A 608 26.65 47.97 57.08
CA GLY A 608 26.24 48.83 55.96
C GLY A 608 25.59 48.07 54.81
N GLY A 609 24.41 48.41 54.30
CA GLY A 609 23.59 49.59 54.47
C GLY A 609 22.81 49.83 53.17
N ARG A 610 21.50 50.04 53.32
CA ARG A 610 20.68 51.01 52.58
C ARG A 610 20.25 50.75 51.11
N LYS A 611 18.97 51.08 50.92
CA LYS A 611 18.18 51.46 49.70
C LYS A 611 17.54 50.28 48.96
N SER A 612 16.22 50.06 49.00
CA SER A 612 15.01 50.90 48.84
C SER A 612 14.79 51.45 47.41
N ARG A 613 13.76 50.94 46.73
CA ARG A 613 12.80 51.54 45.77
C ARG A 613 12.09 50.37 45.09
N ASN A 614 10.83 50.01 45.35
CA ASN A 614 9.54 50.72 45.18
C ASN A 614 9.39 51.44 43.84
N ASN A 615 8.55 50.84 42.98
CA ASN A 615 7.42 51.41 42.22
C ASN A 615 6.91 50.25 41.32
N ASP A 616 5.74 49.66 41.56
CA ASP A 616 4.38 50.19 41.36
C ASP A 616 4.21 50.97 40.05
N ASN A 617 3.47 50.38 39.10
CA ASN A 617 2.26 51.01 38.56
C ASN A 617 1.53 50.08 37.57
N ASN A 618 0.24 49.91 37.89
CA ASN A 618 -0.95 49.61 37.08
C ASN A 618 -1.03 48.35 36.22
#